data_AF-A0A7X7KIR6-F1
#
_entry.id   AF-A0A7X7KIR6-F1
#
_cell.length_a   1.000
_cell.length_b   1.000
_cell.length_c   1.000
_cell.angle_alpha   90.00
_cell.angle_beta   90.00
_cell.angle_gamma   90.00
#
_symmetry.space_group_name_H-M   'P 1'
#
loop_
_entity.id
_entity.type
_entity.pdbx_description
1 polymer ?
#
loop_
_entity_poly.entity_id
_entity_poly.type
_entity_poly.pdbx_seq_one_letter_code
_entity_poly.pdbx_strand_id
1 'polypeptide(L)'
;ESARIVAIVDVYDALTHARVYKPAMSEEEALAVMRAESGAQFDPLLLAHFFLHLPAIRRIAREHPDRTPAKSPQKEKSNGKHLPELQPVG
;
A
#
# COMPACT_ATOMS: atom_id res chain seq x y z
N GLU A 1 -24.25 -4.74 3.31
CA GLU A 1 -22.97 -5.43 3.09
C GLU A 1 -22.00 -4.64 2.21
N SER A 2 -22.46 -3.98 1.14
CA SER A 2 -21.63 -3.23 0.19
C SER A 2 -20.67 -2.20 0.82
N ALA A 3 -21.07 -1.52 1.90
CA ALA A 3 -20.22 -0.55 2.60
C ALA A 3 -18.90 -1.17 3.15
N ARG A 4 -18.91 -2.45 3.52
CA ARG A 4 -17.71 -3.14 4.05
C ARG A 4 -16.74 -3.52 2.94
N ILE A 5 -17.26 -3.88 1.77
CA ILE A 5 -16.46 -4.12 0.57
C ILE A 5 -15.79 -2.81 0.13
N VAL A 6 -16.57 -1.72 0.09
CA VAL A 6 -16.05 -0.39 -0.24
C VAL A 6 -14.96 0.03 0.74
N ALA A 7 -15.13 -0.20 2.04
CA ALA A 7 -14.11 0.11 3.05
C ALA A 7 -12.79 -0.64 2.83
N ILE A 8 -12.84 -1.92 2.44
CA ILE A 8 -11.63 -2.69 2.11
C ILE A 8 -10.91 -2.07 0.91
N VAL A 9 -11.65 -1.73 -0.14
CA VAL A 9 -11.08 -1.14 -1.36
C VAL A 9 -10.52 0.26 -1.09
N ASP A 10 -11.21 1.10 -0.31
CA ASP A 10 -10.77 2.45 0.05
C ASP A 10 -9.48 2.43 0.89
N VAL A 11 -9.38 1.52 1.86
CA VAL A 11 -8.14 1.37 2.64
C VAL A 11 -7.00 0.87 1.76
N TYR A 12 -7.25 -0.14 0.92
CA TYR A 12 -6.23 -0.63 -0.02
C TYR A 12 -5.70 0.49 -0.93
N ASP A 13 -6.61 1.28 -1.50
CA ASP A 13 -6.28 2.43 -2.35
C ASP A 13 -5.47 3.49 -1.58
N ALA A 14 -5.91 3.83 -0.38
CA ALA A 14 -5.25 4.82 0.48
C ALA A 14 -3.83 4.41 0.92
N LEU A 15 -3.57 3.11 1.05
CA LEU A 15 -2.24 2.59 1.42
C LEU A 15 -1.30 2.52 0.22
N THR A 16 -1.82 2.17 -0.97
CA THR A 16 -1.02 1.93 -2.19
C THR A 16 -0.82 3.16 -3.06
N HIS A 17 -1.61 4.22 -2.88
CA HIS A 17 -1.44 5.48 -3.60
C HIS A 17 -0.73 6.56 -2.77
N ALA A 18 0.25 7.22 -3.40
CA ALA A 18 1.03 8.27 -2.76
C ALA A 18 0.16 9.52 -2.52
N ARG A 19 0.12 9.98 -1.27
CA ARG A 19 -0.48 11.26 -0.91
C ARG A 19 0.63 12.31 -0.80
N VAL A 20 0.28 13.59 -0.95
CA VAL A 20 1.23 14.73 -0.96
C VAL A 20 2.23 14.71 0.22
N TYR A 21 1.84 14.11 1.34
CA TYR A 21 2.59 14.11 2.60
C TYR A 21 3.03 12.73 3.08
N LYS A 22 2.76 11.65 2.32
CA LYS A 22 3.16 10.29 2.70
C LYS A 22 3.50 9.47 1.44
N PRO A 23 4.72 8.88 1.35
CA PRO A 23 5.02 7.98 0.26
C PRO A 23 4.04 6.80 0.27
N ALA A 24 3.65 6.35 -0.93
CA ALA A 24 2.89 5.11 -1.07
C ALA A 24 3.62 3.95 -0.39
N MET A 25 2.88 3.09 0.30
CA MET A 25 3.41 1.78 0.66
C MET A 25 3.51 0.93 -0.61
N SER A 26 4.44 -0.01 -0.64
CA SER A 26 4.36 -1.09 -1.63
C SER A 26 3.04 -1.84 -1.46
N GLU A 27 2.56 -2.45 -2.54
CA GLU A 27 1.33 -3.25 -2.49
C GLU A 27 1.50 -4.39 -1.46
N GLU A 28 2.67 -5.01 -1.41
CA GLU A 28 3.00 -6.06 -0.45
C GLU A 28 2.88 -5.60 1.00
N GLU A 29 3.40 -4.41 1.34
CA GLU A 29 3.28 -3.82 2.67
C GLU A 29 1.83 -3.49 3.01
N ALA A 30 1.07 -2.90 2.08
CA ALA A 30 -0.34 -2.59 2.28
C ALA A 30 -1.15 -3.86 2.56
N LEU A 31 -0.93 -4.92 1.78
CA LEU A 31 -1.59 -6.21 1.95
C LEU A 31 -1.21 -6.87 3.28
N ALA A 32 0.05 -6.74 3.73
CA ALA A 32 0.48 -7.24 5.03
C ALA A 32 -0.24 -6.52 6.18
N VAL A 33 -0.36 -5.18 6.11
CA VAL A 33 -1.13 -4.38 7.07
C VAL A 33 -2.59 -4.83 7.09
N MET A 34 -3.22 -4.95 5.92
CA MET A 34 -4.64 -5.35 5.85
C MET A 34 -4.87 -6.75 6.43
N ARG A 35 -3.93 -7.69 6.21
CA ARG A 35 -4.00 -9.03 6.79
C ARG A 35 -3.91 -9.00 8.31
N ALA A 36 -3.07 -8.14 8.88
CA ALA A 36 -2.92 -8.00 10.33
C ALA A 36 -4.20 -7.49 11.01
N GLU A 37 -5.00 -6.69 10.31
CA GLU A 37 -6.26 -6.12 10.80
C GLU A 37 -7.50 -7.03 10.55
N SER A 38 -7.28 -8.25 10.07
CA SER A 38 -8.35 -9.24 9.83
C SER A 38 -9.05 -9.64 11.13
N GLY A 39 -10.38 -9.51 11.17
CA GLY A 39 -11.19 -9.80 12.35
C GLY A 39 -11.27 -8.66 13.36
N ALA A 40 -10.47 -7.60 13.18
CA ALA A 40 -10.54 -6.36 13.95
C ALA A 40 -11.24 -5.26 13.13
N GLN A 41 -10.55 -4.70 12.13
CA GLN A 41 -11.13 -3.69 11.23
C GLN A 41 -11.87 -4.31 10.05
N PHE A 42 -11.42 -5.49 9.60
CA PHE A 42 -11.98 -6.15 8.42
C PHE A 42 -12.77 -7.40 8.78
N ASP A 43 -13.84 -7.64 8.03
CA ASP A 43 -14.45 -8.97 8.00
C ASP A 43 -13.46 -9.99 7.44
N PRO A 44 -13.17 -11.09 8.16
CA PRO A 44 -12.25 -12.11 7.64
C PRO A 44 -12.71 -12.73 6.31
N LEU A 45 -14.01 -12.96 6.13
CA LEU A 45 -14.57 -13.56 4.92
C LEU A 45 -14.48 -12.57 3.74
N LEU A 46 -14.86 -11.32 3.93
CA LEU A 46 -14.78 -10.32 2.86
C LEU A 46 -13.33 -10.01 2.48
N LEU A 47 -12.44 -9.93 3.47
CA LEU A 47 -11.01 -9.72 3.21
C LEU A 47 -10.41 -10.94 2.48
N ALA A 48 -10.79 -12.16 2.84
CA ALA A 48 -10.38 -13.35 2.10
C ALA A 48 -10.84 -13.32 0.63
N HIS A 49 -12.08 -12.89 0.36
CA HIS A 49 -12.56 -12.69 -1.01
C HIS A 49 -11.77 -11.62 -1.76
N PHE A 50 -11.42 -10.51 -1.10
CA PHE A 50 -10.54 -9.49 -1.69
C PHE A 50 -9.20 -10.09 -2.13
N PHE A 51 -8.53 -10.86 -1.26
CA PHE A 51 -7.27 -11.54 -1.60
C PHE A 51 -7.43 -12.55 -2.74
N LEU A 52 -8.54 -13.31 -2.75
CA LEU A 52 -8.84 -14.26 -3.82
C LEU A 52 -8.96 -13.56 -5.19
N HIS A 53 -9.54 -12.36 -5.22
CA HIS A 53 -9.77 -11.60 -6.45
C HIS A 53 -8.66 -10.59 -6.77
N LEU A 54 -7.64 -10.44 -5.91
CA LEU A 54 -6.53 -9.53 -6.10
C LEU A 54 -5.83 -9.66 -7.47
N PRO A 55 -5.60 -10.86 -8.05
CA PRO A 55 -5.05 -10.98 -9.40
C PRO A 55 -5.92 -10.33 -10.48
N ALA A 56 -7.25 -10.42 -10.35
CA ALA A 56 -8.19 -9.79 -11.28
C ALA A 56 -8.22 -8.27 -11.09
N ILE A 57 -8.19 -7.79 -9.84
CA ILE A 57 -8.10 -6.36 -9.51
C ILE A 57 -6.84 -5.76 -10.13
N ARG A 58 -5.68 -6.40 -9.92
CA ARG A 58 -4.40 -5.99 -10.53
C ARG A 58 -4.45 -5.96 -12.05
N ARG A 59 -5.13 -6.92 -12.67
CA ARG A 59 -5.30 -6.95 -14.14
C ARG A 59 -6.12 -5.75 -14.62
N ILE A 60 -7.27 -5.50 -13.99
CA ILE A 60 -8.14 -4.36 -14.32
C ILE A 60 -7.39 -3.03 -14.13
N ALA A 61 -6.64 -2.87 -13.04
CA ALA A 61 -5.85 -1.66 -12.79
C ALA A 61 -4.78 -1.41 -13.88
N ARG A 62 -4.16 -2.46 -14.43
CA ARG A 62 -3.22 -2.33 -15.56
C ARG A 62 -3.92 -1.97 -16.87
N GLU A 63 -5.11 -2.54 -17.10
CA GLU A 63 -5.93 -2.27 -18.31
C GLU A 63 -6.55 -0.86 -18.26
N HIS A 64 -6.77 -0.31 -17.07
CA HIS A 64 -7.41 0.97 -16.81
C HIS A 64 -6.54 1.84 -15.87
N PRO A 65 -5.39 2.33 -16.35
CA PRO A 65 -4.56 3.23 -15.54
C PRO A 65 -5.32 4.52 -15.23
N ASP A 66 -5.15 5.01 -14.01
CA ASP A 66 -5.75 6.26 -13.57
C ASP A 66 -5.36 7.42 -14.51
N ARG A 67 -6.37 8.11 -15.03
CA ARG A 67 -6.21 9.38 -15.75
C ARG A 67 -6.08 10.53 -14.77
N THR A 68 -5.13 10.44 -13.85
CA THR A 68 -4.83 11.55 -12.95
C THR A 68 -3.77 12.42 -13.62
N PRO A 69 -3.96 13.74 -13.82
CA PRO A 69 -2.94 14.59 -14.40
C PRO A 69 -1.67 14.47 -13.56
N ALA A 70 -0.56 14.15 -14.24
CA ALA A 70 0.73 13.85 -13.64
C ALA A 70 1.08 14.86 -12.55
N LYS A 71 1.19 14.39 -11.30
CA LYS A 71 1.81 15.17 -10.23
C LYS A 71 3.33 15.06 -10.41
N SER A 72 3.97 16.23 -10.38
CA SER A 72 5.37 16.54 -10.70
C SER A 72 6.41 15.55 -10.15
N PRO A 73 7.57 15.39 -10.80
CA PRO A 73 8.56 14.38 -10.42
C PRO A 73 9.13 14.66 -9.02
N GLN A 74 8.92 13.73 -8.09
CA GLN A 74 9.53 13.76 -6.76
C GLN A 74 10.95 13.19 -6.84
N LYS A 75 11.91 14.00 -6.39
CA LYS A 75 13.35 13.73 -6.32
C LYS A 75 13.66 12.32 -5.77
N GLU A 76 14.49 11.59 -6.51
CA GLU A 76 15.27 10.46 -6.02
C GLU A 76 15.95 10.85 -4.70
N LYS A 77 15.63 10.14 -3.61
CA LYS A 77 16.46 10.18 -2.42
C LYS A 77 17.58 9.18 -2.61
N SER A 78 18.77 9.73 -2.79
CA SER A 78 20.06 9.06 -2.85
C SER A 78 20.21 8.03 -1.72
N ASN A 79 20.65 6.85 -2.12
CA ASN A 79 21.04 5.74 -1.26
C ASN A 79 22.23 6.14 -0.38
N GLY A 80 22.00 6.37 0.92
CA GLY A 80 23.06 6.61 1.91
C GLY A 80 23.19 5.41 2.84
N LYS A 81 23.99 4.40 2.45
CA LYS A 81 24.51 3.40 3.39
C LYS A 81 25.41 4.11 4.40
N HIS A 82 25.06 4.07 5.69
CA HIS A 82 26.01 4.29 6.76
C HIS A 82 26.04 3.04 7.64
N LEU A 83 27.10 2.24 7.47
CA LEU A 83 27.52 1.19 8.39
C LEU A 83 28.08 1.85 9.67
N PRO A 84 28.16 1.15 10.81
CA PRO A 84 28.31 1.77 12.13
C PRO A 84 29.75 2.23 12.39
N GLU A 85 29.92 3.42 12.97
CA GLU A 85 31.21 3.89 13.45
C GLU A 85 31.48 3.34 14.85
N LEU A 86 32.49 2.49 14.96
CA LEU A 86 33.05 1.96 16.21
C LEU A 86 33.70 3.10 17.01
N GLN A 87 33.40 3.15 18.31
CA GLN A 87 34.06 4.04 19.26
C GLN A 87 35.58 3.79 19.31
N PRO A 88 36.39 4.81 19.63
CA PRO A 88 37.59 4.63 20.43
C PRO A 88 37.43 5.19 21.85
N VAL A 89 37.97 4.41 22.77
CA VAL A 89 38.08 4.59 24.22
C VAL A 89 38.93 5.82 24.56
N GLY A 90 38.48 6.59 25.57
CA GLY A 90 39.23 7.64 26.25
C GLY A 90 38.65 7.90 27.63
#